data_AF-A0A7C1DND1-F1
#
_entry.id   AF-A0A7C1DND1-F1
#
_cell.length_a   1.000
_cell.length_b   1.000
_cell.length_c   1.000
_cell.angle_alpha   90.00
_cell.angle_beta   90.00
_cell.angle_gamma   90.00
#
_symmetry.space_group_name_H-M   'P 1'
#
loop_
_entity.id
_entity.type
_entity.pdbx_description
1 polymer ?
#
loop_
_entity_poly.entity_id
_entity_poly.type
_entity_poly.pdbx_seq_one_letter_code
_entity_poly.pdbx_strand_id
1 'polypeptide(L)'
;MNEGVEDRRQKVTFHTLRHTFASWLVEDGTDLFTVKELLGHADYKMTSRYSHIAADGLRAAVRRLDKAPAEKAEMATINAE
;
A
#
# COMPACT_ATOMS: atom_id res chain seq x y z
N MET A 1 11.92 -24.67 10.77
CA MET A 1 11.85 -23.24 10.36
C MET A 1 12.77 -22.36 11.19
N ASN A 2 12.81 -22.49 12.52
CA ASN A 2 13.73 -21.73 13.38
C ASN A 2 14.81 -22.62 14.02
N GLU A 3 15.16 -23.72 13.37
CA GLU A 3 16.12 -24.69 13.90
C GLU A 3 17.53 -24.13 13.74
N GLY A 4 18.34 -24.16 14.80
CA GLY A 4 19.66 -23.51 14.84
C GLY A 4 19.64 -21.98 15.03
N VAL A 5 18.46 -21.37 15.21
CA VAL A 5 18.34 -19.92 15.44
C VAL A 5 18.35 -19.60 16.94
N GLU A 6 19.52 -19.21 17.44
CA GLU A 6 19.70 -18.81 18.85
C GLU A 6 19.19 -17.39 19.13
N ASP A 7 19.45 -16.44 18.21
CA ASP A 7 18.97 -15.07 18.33
C ASP A 7 17.46 -14.99 18.06
N ARG A 8 16.70 -14.56 19.08
CA ARG A 8 15.25 -14.34 19.00
C ARG A 8 14.84 -13.39 17.87
N ARG A 9 15.68 -12.43 17.45
CA ARG A 9 15.38 -11.48 16.38
C ARG A 9 15.31 -12.12 15.00
N GLN A 10 16.02 -13.22 14.80
CA GLN A 10 16.08 -13.95 13.54
C GLN A 10 15.01 -15.04 13.44
N LYS A 11 14.18 -15.21 14.49
CA LYS A 11 13.11 -16.21 14.48
C LYS A 11 11.96 -15.73 13.59
N VAL A 12 11.66 -16.52 12.57
CA VAL A 12 10.51 -16.31 11.71
C VAL A 12 9.27 -16.80 12.45
N THR A 13 8.30 -15.92 12.60
CA THR A 13 6.99 -16.23 13.18
C THR A 13 5.88 -15.78 12.24
N PHE A 14 4.64 -16.18 12.50
CA PHE A 14 3.49 -15.67 11.75
C PHE A 14 3.39 -14.14 11.78
N HIS A 15 3.88 -13.50 12.86
CA HIS A 15 3.93 -12.03 12.93
C HIS A 15 4.95 -11.46 11.95
N THR A 16 6.08 -12.11 11.73
CA THR A 16 7.08 -11.70 10.73
C THR A 16 6.46 -11.69 9.33
N LEU A 17 5.76 -12.76 8.95
CA LEU A 17 5.07 -12.85 7.66
C LEU A 17 3.98 -11.77 7.51
N ARG A 18 3.20 -11.52 8.56
CA ARG A 18 2.21 -10.44 8.60
C ARG A 18 2.86 -9.07 8.37
N HIS A 19 4.01 -8.83 8.99
CA HIS A 19 4.76 -7.58 8.82
C HIS A 19 5.30 -7.44 7.40
N THR A 20 5.84 -8.51 6.81
CA THR A 20 6.32 -8.50 5.42
C THR A 20 5.19 -8.21 4.43
N PHE A 21 4.05 -8.90 4.57
CA PHE A 21 2.88 -8.68 3.72
C PHE A 21 2.38 -7.24 3.77
N ALA A 22 2.26 -6.68 4.98
CA ALA A 22 1.84 -5.30 5.15
C ALA A 22 2.83 -4.30 4.54
N SER A 23 4.13 -4.53 4.74
CA SER A 23 5.18 -3.62 4.25
C SER A 23 5.21 -3.57 2.72
N TRP A 24 5.11 -4.72 2.05
CA TRP A 24 5.07 -4.77 0.59
C TRP A 24 3.84 -4.11 -0.01
N LEU A 25 2.66 -4.28 0.59
CA LEU A 25 1.46 -3.60 0.11
C LEU A 25 1.57 -2.08 0.21
N VAL A 26 2.12 -1.59 1.32
CA VAL A 26 2.31 -0.15 1.52
C VAL A 26 3.40 0.40 0.59
N GLU A 27 4.46 -0.36 0.34
CA GLU A 27 5.53 -0.02 -0.60
C GLU A 27 5.02 0.05 -2.06
N ASP A 28 4.12 -0.85 -2.46
CA ASP A 28 3.43 -0.82 -3.76
C ASP A 28 2.44 0.36 -3.89
N GLY A 29 2.22 1.11 -2.80
CA GLY A 29 1.36 2.29 -2.76
C GLY A 29 -0.10 2.00 -2.43
N THR A 30 -0.40 0.84 -1.85
CA THR A 30 -1.73 0.53 -1.31
C THR A 30 -1.99 1.37 -0.06
N ASP A 31 -3.20 1.93 0.05
CA ASP A 31 -3.58 2.75 1.20
C ASP A 31 -3.60 1.94 2.51
N LEU A 32 -3.21 2.59 3.61
CA LEU A 32 -3.16 2.01 4.95
C LEU A 32 -4.54 1.55 5.42
N PHE A 33 -5.63 2.19 4.97
CA PHE A 33 -6.98 1.74 5.28
C PHE A 33 -7.26 0.37 4.64
N THR A 34 -6.94 0.20 3.36
CA THR A 34 -7.09 -1.08 2.66
C THR A 34 -6.21 -2.17 3.29
N VAL A 35 -4.97 -1.85 3.65
CA VAL A 35 -4.07 -2.80 4.32
C VAL A 35 -4.61 -3.22 5.69
N LYS A 36 -5.22 -2.30 6.46
CA LYS A 36 -5.86 -2.61 7.75
C LYS A 36 -6.99 -3.63 7.57
N GLU A 37 -7.87 -3.41 6.60
CA GLU A 37 -9.00 -4.31 6.32
C GLU A 37 -8.52 -5.69 5.85
N LEU A 38 -7.51 -5.75 4.96
CA LEU A 38 -6.91 -7.00 4.50
C LEU A 38 -6.25 -7.80 5.63
N LEU A 39 -5.69 -7.14 6.63
CA LEU A 39 -5.05 -7.77 7.78
C LEU A 39 -6.03 -8.11 8.92
N GLY A 40 -7.26 -7.61 8.85
CA GLY A 40 -8.27 -7.72 9.90
C GLY A 40 -7.87 -7.00 11.20
N HIS A 41 -7.11 -5.91 11.11
CA HIS A 41 -6.70 -5.16 12.30
C HIS A 41 -7.89 -4.40 12.90
N ALA A 42 -8.19 -4.65 14.17
CA ALA A 42 -9.24 -3.93 14.89
C ALA A 42 -8.91 -2.44 15.08
N ASP A 43 -7.62 -2.10 15.24
CA ASP A 43 -7.15 -0.74 15.49
C ASP A 43 -6.17 -0.27 14.40
N TYR A 44 -6.36 0.97 13.96
CA TYR A 44 -5.47 1.65 13.01
C TYR A 44 -4.06 1.87 13.58
N LYS A 45 -3.90 1.93 14.91
CA LYS A 45 -2.57 2.01 15.55
C LYS A 45 -1.62 0.91 15.10
N MET A 46 -2.13 -0.30 14.86
CA MET A 46 -1.30 -1.42 14.41
C MET A 46 -0.77 -1.21 13.00
N THR A 47 -1.59 -0.63 12.12
CA THR A 47 -1.24 -0.37 10.72
C THR A 47 -0.43 0.92 10.55
N SER A 48 -0.62 1.91 11.43
CA SER A 48 0.14 3.18 11.42
C SER A 48 1.67 2.96 11.51
N ARG A 49 2.12 1.83 12.06
CA ARG A 49 3.53 1.44 12.06
C ARG A 49 4.13 1.41 10.65
N TYR A 50 3.36 1.17 9.58
CA TYR A 50 3.85 1.13 8.20
C TYR A 50 3.76 2.47 7.46
N SER A 51 3.20 3.52 8.08
CA SER A 51 2.98 4.81 7.43
C SER A 51 4.25 5.46 6.88
N HIS A 52 5.40 5.21 7.50
CA HIS A 52 6.70 5.70 7.06
C HIS A 52 7.16 5.12 5.70
N ILE A 53 6.62 3.96 5.30
CA ILE A 53 6.96 3.26 4.03
C ILE A 53 6.14 3.84 2.87
N ALA A 54 5.01 4.49 3.15
CA ALA A 54 4.05 4.98 2.15
C ALA A 54 4.55 6.18 1.32
N ALA A 55 5.81 6.60 1.47
CA ALA A 55 6.37 7.79 0.81
C ALA A 55 6.27 7.73 -0.72
N ASP A 56 6.46 6.56 -1.32
CA ASP A 56 6.37 6.39 -2.77
C ASP A 56 4.91 6.26 -3.25
N GLY A 57 4.03 5.64 -2.45
CA GLY A 57 2.58 5.65 -2.69
C GLY A 57 1.99 7.06 -2.70
N LEU A 58 2.42 7.93 -1.78
CA LEU A 58 2.03 9.34 -1.72
C LEU A 58 2.44 10.10 -2.99
N ARG A 59 3.67 9.90 -3.47
CA ARG A 59 4.16 10.50 -4.72
C ARG A 59 3.37 10.01 -5.93
N ALA A 60 3.06 8.71 -5.99
CA ALA A 60 2.22 8.14 -7.04
C ALA A 60 0.80 8.71 -7.03
N ALA A 61 0.20 8.90 -5.84
CA ALA A 61 -1.11 9.51 -5.69
C ALA A 61 -1.13 10.97 -6.20
N VAL A 62 -0.11 11.78 -5.87
CA VAL A 62 0.03 13.15 -6.38
C VAL A 62 0.19 13.16 -7.91
N ARG A 63 1.00 12.25 -8.48
CA ARG A 63 1.16 12.12 -9.94
C ARG A 63 -0.14 11.75 -10.67
N ARG A 64 -1.09 11.11 -10.00
CA ARG A 64 -2.42 10.81 -10.60
C ARG A 64 -3.28 12.06 -10.74
N LEU A 65 -3.13 13.04 -9.84
CA LEU A 65 -3.82 14.32 -9.95
C LEU A 65 -3.35 15.10 -11.18
N ASP A 66 -2.06 15.05 -11.50
CA ASP A 66 -1.51 15.63 -12.73
C ASP A 66 -2.03 14.96 -14.02
N LYS A 67 -2.65 13.78 -13.92
CA LYS A 67 -2.95 12.91 -15.07
C LYS A 67 -4.42 12.87 -15.52
N ALA A 68 -5.33 13.71 -15.00
CA ALA A 68 -6.75 13.68 -15.44
C ALA A 68 -7.33 15.06 -15.81
N PRO A 69 -8.09 15.22 -16.93
CA PRO A 69 -8.31 14.31 -18.07
C PRO A 69 -7.98 14.94 -19.45
N ALA A 70 -7.16 14.27 -20.26
CA ALA A 70 -7.09 14.53 -21.71
C ALA A 70 -8.20 13.81 -22.50
N GLU A 71 -9.01 12.98 -21.84
CA GLU A 71 -10.00 12.10 -22.50
C GLU A 71 -11.35 12.77 -22.80
N LYS A 72 -11.59 13.99 -22.28
CA LYS A 72 -12.82 14.75 -22.61
C LYS A 72 -12.76 15.51 -23.95
N ALA A 73 -11.62 15.52 -24.63
CA ALA A 73 -11.46 16.29 -25.87
C ALA A 73 -11.97 15.55 -27.12
N GLU A 74 -12.10 14.23 -27.11
CA GLU A 74 -12.38 13.44 -28.32
C GLU A 74 -13.90 13.19 -28.55
N MET A 75 -14.74 13.30 -27.52
CA MET A 75 -16.19 13.16 -27.65
C MET A 75 -16.93 14.43 -28.11
N ALA A 76 -16.27 15.60 -28.14
CA ALA A 76 -16.91 16.88 -28.48
C ALA A 76 -17.02 17.13 -30.00
N THR A 77 -16.28 16.40 -30.83
CA THR A 77 -16.25 16.58 -32.29
C THR A 77 -17.30 15.78 -33.05
N ILE A 78 -18.00 14.82 -32.41
CA ILE A 78 -18.94 13.92 -33.09
C ILE A 78 -20.39 14.49 -33.13
N ASN A 79 -20.71 15.51 -32.33
CA ASN A 79 -22.07 16.11 -32.27
C ASN A 79 -22.19 17.45 -33.01
N ALA A 80 -21.32 17.71 -33.98
CA ALA A 80 -21.35 18.92 -34.80
C ALA A 80 -21.49 18.57 -36.29
N GLU A 81 -22.54 17.82 -36.64
CA GLU A 81 -23.08 17.70 -38.00
C GLU A 81 -24.61 17.74 -37.96
#